data_AF-A0A3D1G3M4-F1
#
_entry.id   AF-A0A3D1G3M4-F1
#
_cell.length_a   1.000
_cell.length_b   1.000
_cell.length_c   1.000
_cell.angle_alpha   90.00
_cell.angle_beta   90.00
_cell.angle_gamma   90.00
#
_symmetry.space_group_name_H-M   'P 1'
#
loop_
_entity.id
_entity.type
_entity.pdbx_description
1 polymer ?
#
loop_
_entity_poly.entity_id
_entity_poly.type
_entity_poly.pdbx_seq_one_letter_code
_entity_poly.pdbx_strand_id
1 'polypeptide(L)'
;MRSNSRRRQNRSDSRPAIEQMDWTLGQWIDRPTEPVDEDTLEKVHQNALRILEEIGILFLNSEARDILRGIGCEVDDVTENVRFDRALVLDAIAKAPGRFTITPRNEDRQIILGDGHFLFSCVASTPNVSDLDGGRRVGNRPDYQNLLRLTQYFNCLHFNAGYPVEPVDIHASIRHL
;
A
#
# COMPACT_ATOMS: atom_id res chain seq x y z
N MET A 1 -31.97 -50.36 26.56
CA MET A 1 -30.52 -50.19 26.33
C MET A 1 -30.30 -48.89 25.57
N ARG A 2 -29.71 -47.87 26.23
CA ARG A 2 -29.46 -46.53 25.66
C ARG A 2 -28.14 -46.56 24.90
N SER A 3 -28.20 -46.44 23.57
CA SER A 3 -27.03 -46.26 22.71
C SER A 3 -26.82 -44.76 22.48
N ASN A 4 -26.03 -44.13 23.36
CA ASN A 4 -25.56 -42.76 23.18
C ASN A 4 -24.34 -42.81 22.24
N SER A 5 -24.56 -42.63 20.94
CA SER A 5 -23.50 -42.37 19.97
C SER A 5 -22.89 -40.99 20.25
N ARG A 6 -21.82 -40.97 21.04
CA ARG A 6 -20.98 -39.78 21.20
C ARG A 6 -20.21 -39.56 19.89
N ARG A 7 -20.75 -38.68 19.05
CA ARG A 7 -20.04 -38.04 17.94
C ARG A 7 -18.81 -37.33 18.52
N ARG A 8 -17.63 -37.96 18.42
CA ARG A 8 -16.34 -37.33 18.70
C ARG A 8 -16.20 -36.14 17.73
N GLN A 9 -16.49 -34.93 18.21
CA GLN A 9 -15.97 -33.72 17.59
C GLN A 9 -14.45 -33.76 17.80
N ASN A 10 -13.71 -34.15 16.76
CA ASN A 10 -12.32 -33.75 16.62
C ASN A 10 -12.33 -32.23 16.38
N ARG A 11 -12.45 -31.44 17.45
CA ARG A 11 -11.80 -30.14 17.47
C ARG A 11 -10.31 -30.46 17.49
N SER A 12 -9.66 -30.35 16.34
CA SER A 12 -8.21 -30.31 16.33
C SER A 12 -7.79 -29.17 17.24
N ASP A 13 -7.10 -29.50 18.34
CA ASP A 13 -6.21 -28.57 19.02
C ASP A 13 -5.10 -28.19 18.03
N SER A 14 -5.42 -27.40 17.02
CA SER A 14 -4.43 -26.86 16.10
C SER A 14 -3.86 -25.61 16.76
N ARG A 15 -2.88 -25.81 17.64
CA ARG A 15 -1.98 -24.72 18.00
C ARG A 15 -1.37 -24.19 16.69
N PRO A 16 -1.28 -22.86 16.51
CA PRO A 16 -0.65 -22.31 15.32
C PRO A 16 0.80 -22.81 15.24
N ALA A 17 1.31 -23.01 14.02
CA ALA A 17 2.67 -23.52 13.82
C ALA A 17 3.75 -22.55 14.36
N ILE A 18 3.39 -21.28 14.53
CA ILE A 18 4.20 -20.21 15.08
C ILE A 18 3.33 -19.49 16.12
N GLU A 19 3.85 -19.29 17.32
CA GLU A 19 3.24 -18.42 18.32
C GLU A 19 3.31 -16.97 17.86
N GLN A 20 2.20 -16.25 17.93
CA GLN A 20 2.08 -14.89 17.42
C GLN A 20 1.31 -14.02 18.40
N MET A 21 1.60 -12.73 18.39
CA MET A 21 0.73 -11.74 19.02
C MET A 21 -0.64 -11.74 18.35
N ASP A 22 -1.66 -11.33 19.10
CA ASP A 22 -2.98 -11.07 18.53
C ASP A 22 -2.89 -9.97 17.47
N TRP A 23 -3.71 -10.12 16.43
CA TRP A 23 -3.82 -9.10 15.40
C TRP A 23 -4.38 -7.82 16.01
N THR A 24 -3.66 -6.72 15.84
CA THR A 24 -4.00 -5.39 16.33
C THR A 24 -3.47 -4.35 15.34
N LEU A 25 -4.07 -3.16 15.33
CA LEU A 25 -3.51 -2.03 14.60
C LEU A 25 -2.55 -1.27 15.51
N GLY A 26 -1.29 -1.15 15.09
CA GLY A 26 -0.29 -0.39 15.81
C GLY A 26 -0.59 1.11 15.78
N GLN A 27 -0.31 1.80 16.88
CA GLN A 27 -0.33 3.26 16.98
C GLN A 27 0.97 3.75 17.59
N TRP A 28 1.49 4.87 17.09
CA TRP A 28 2.63 5.54 17.70
C TRP A 28 2.23 6.12 19.05
N ILE A 29 3.01 5.79 20.08
CA ILE A 29 2.79 6.31 21.45
C ILE A 29 3.58 7.60 21.71
N ASP A 30 4.65 7.83 20.95
CA ASP A 30 5.54 8.97 21.08
C ASP A 30 5.44 9.90 19.86
N ARG A 31 5.85 11.15 20.03
CA ARG A 31 5.94 12.11 18.90
C ARG A 31 7.01 11.63 17.90
N PRO A 32 6.76 11.75 16.59
CA PRO A 32 7.78 11.48 15.58
C PRO A 32 9.04 12.32 15.80
N THR A 33 10.20 11.77 15.44
CA THR A 33 11.46 12.51 15.40
C THR A 33 11.37 13.62 14.35
N GLU A 34 11.80 14.83 14.70
CA GLU A 34 11.88 15.99 13.81
C GLU A 34 13.35 16.25 13.44
N PRO A 35 13.83 15.72 12.29
CA PRO A 35 15.24 15.79 11.92
C PRO A 35 15.68 17.18 11.43
N VAL A 36 14.74 18.11 11.21
CA VAL A 36 14.99 19.47 10.73
C VAL A 36 14.17 20.46 11.55
N ASP A 37 14.62 21.72 11.59
CA ASP A 37 13.86 22.81 12.23
C ASP A 37 12.68 23.31 11.36
N GLU A 38 11.83 24.13 11.96
CA GLU A 38 10.62 24.68 11.32
C GLU A 38 10.96 25.54 10.09
N ASP A 39 12.02 26.34 10.17
CA ASP A 39 12.50 27.17 9.05
C ASP A 39 12.92 26.32 7.84
N THR A 40 13.60 25.20 8.09
CA THR A 40 14.02 24.27 7.03
C THR A 40 12.82 23.53 6.45
N LEU A 41 11.88 23.11 7.29
CA LEU A 41 10.63 22.47 6.84
C LEU A 41 9.84 23.41 5.91
N GLU A 42 9.68 24.67 6.30
CA GLU A 42 8.97 25.67 5.49
C GLU A 42 9.70 25.93 4.16
N LYS A 43 11.04 26.02 4.17
CA LYS A 43 11.82 26.14 2.93
C LYS A 43 11.60 24.96 1.99
N VAL A 44 11.52 23.72 2.51
CA VAL A 44 11.23 22.53 1.68
C VAL A 44 9.82 22.65 1.07
N HIS A 45 8.83 23.04 1.86
CA HIS A 45 7.46 23.23 1.39
C HIS A 45 7.37 24.29 0.28
N GLN A 46 7.94 25.49 0.50
CA GLN A 46 7.93 26.57 -0.48
C GLN A 46 8.71 26.23 -1.76
N ASN A 47 9.81 25.49 -1.64
CA ASN A 47 10.56 25.04 -2.82
C ASN A 47 9.79 23.99 -3.63
N ALA A 48 9.07 23.07 -2.97
CA ALA A 48 8.22 22.10 -3.65
C ALA A 48 7.10 22.80 -4.43
N LEU A 49 6.43 23.79 -3.82
CA LEU A 49 5.42 24.61 -4.51
C LEU A 49 6.01 25.37 -5.70
N ARG A 50 7.20 25.97 -5.55
CA ARG A 50 7.89 26.64 -6.65
C ARG A 50 8.20 25.69 -7.81
N ILE A 51 8.64 24.46 -7.53
CA ILE A 51 8.89 23.46 -8.59
C ILE A 51 7.60 23.18 -9.36
N LEU A 52 6.49 22.96 -8.66
CA LEU A 52 5.19 22.70 -9.32
C LEU A 52 4.70 23.89 -10.14
N GLU A 53 4.93 25.12 -9.66
CA GLU A 53 4.49 26.37 -10.29
C GLU A 53 5.37 26.80 -11.47
N GLU A 54 6.70 26.74 -11.35
CA GLU A 54 7.63 27.30 -12.34
C GLU A 54 8.20 26.24 -13.29
N ILE A 55 8.36 25.00 -12.83
CA ILE A 55 9.00 23.90 -13.58
C ILE A 55 7.98 22.89 -14.10
N GLY A 56 6.98 22.55 -13.27
CA GLY A 56 5.92 21.60 -13.61
C GLY A 56 6.34 20.14 -13.60
N ILE A 57 5.44 19.28 -14.09
CA ILE A 57 5.60 17.82 -14.20
C ILE A 57 5.15 17.37 -15.58
N LEU A 58 5.83 16.38 -16.16
CA LEU A 58 5.42 15.76 -17.41
C LEU A 58 4.26 14.78 -17.20
N PHE A 59 3.13 15.05 -17.86
CA PHE A 59 1.99 14.15 -17.92
C PHE A 59 1.86 13.60 -19.34
N LEU A 60 2.38 12.39 -19.55
CA LEU A 60 2.41 11.72 -20.87
C LEU A 60 1.04 11.26 -21.36
N ASN A 61 0.06 11.15 -20.44
CA ASN A 61 -1.29 10.77 -20.77
C ASN A 61 -2.13 12.01 -21.11
N SER A 62 -2.71 12.05 -22.31
CA SER A 62 -3.49 13.20 -22.80
C SER A 62 -4.78 13.43 -22.00
N GLU A 63 -5.47 12.38 -21.56
CA GLU A 63 -6.68 12.49 -20.74
C GLU A 63 -6.37 13.13 -19.37
N ALA A 64 -5.24 12.75 -18.75
CA ALA A 64 -4.79 13.39 -17.52
C ALA A 64 -4.50 14.88 -17.73
N ARG A 65 -3.87 15.26 -18.86
CA ARG A 65 -3.66 16.66 -19.23
C ARG A 65 -4.99 17.41 -19.41
N ASP A 66 -6.00 16.79 -20.01
CA ASP A 66 -7.33 17.39 -20.19
C ASP A 66 -8.04 17.64 -18.86
N ILE A 67 -7.98 16.68 -17.93
CA ILE A 67 -8.52 16.83 -16.57
C ILE A 67 -7.82 17.98 -15.84
N LEU A 68 -6.49 18.02 -15.89
CA LEU A 68 -5.68 19.04 -15.22
C LEU A 68 -5.93 20.45 -15.80
N ARG A 69 -6.05 20.57 -17.12
CA ARG A 69 -6.46 21.82 -17.78
C ARG A 69 -7.85 22.26 -17.30
N GLY A 70 -8.78 21.30 -17.16
CA GLY A 70 -10.15 21.56 -16.69
C GLY A 70 -10.23 22.10 -15.26
N ILE A 71 -9.23 21.86 -14.42
CA ILE A 71 -9.13 22.41 -13.06
C ILE A 71 -8.22 23.65 -12.97
N GLY A 72 -7.75 24.18 -14.10
CA GLY A 72 -6.99 25.43 -14.16
C GLY A 72 -5.47 25.27 -14.15
N CYS A 73 -4.92 24.07 -14.32
CA CYS A 73 -3.49 23.91 -14.55
C CYS A 73 -3.08 24.48 -15.92
N GLU A 74 -1.86 25.02 -16.00
CA GLU A 74 -1.27 25.41 -17.27
C GLU A 74 -0.65 24.18 -17.94
N VAL A 75 -1.09 23.87 -19.16
CA VAL A 75 -0.69 22.66 -19.88
C VAL A 75 -0.03 23.03 -21.20
N ASP A 76 1.18 22.53 -21.43
CA ASP A 76 1.88 22.57 -22.71
C ASP A 76 1.80 21.18 -23.37
N ASP A 77 0.99 21.06 -24.42
CA ASP A 77 0.81 19.79 -25.15
C ASP A 77 2.00 19.42 -26.05
N VAL A 78 2.90 20.36 -26.35
CA VAL A 78 4.12 20.07 -27.15
C VAL A 78 5.16 19.41 -26.28
N THR A 79 5.37 19.93 -25.07
CA THR A 79 6.35 19.38 -24.12
C THR A 79 5.74 18.37 -23.15
N GLU A 80 4.42 18.22 -23.13
CA GLU A 80 3.65 17.39 -22.20
C GLU A 80 3.74 17.85 -20.73
N ASN A 81 4.22 19.08 -20.52
CA ASN A 81 4.44 19.65 -19.19
C ASN A 81 3.16 20.29 -18.65
N VAL A 82 2.94 20.10 -17.35
CA VAL A 82 1.85 20.71 -16.59
C VAL A 82 2.42 21.49 -15.41
N ARG A 83 2.11 22.78 -15.34
CA ARG A 83 2.42 23.68 -14.21
C ARG A 83 1.18 23.94 -13.37
N PHE A 84 1.38 24.09 -12.07
CA PHE A 84 0.33 24.16 -11.07
C PHE A 84 0.42 25.46 -10.28
N ASP A 85 -0.66 26.24 -10.26
CA ASP A 85 -0.77 27.38 -9.34
C ASP A 85 -0.70 26.91 -7.88
N ARG A 86 -0.05 27.69 -7.02
CA ARG A 86 0.14 27.31 -5.60
C ARG A 86 -1.16 27.20 -4.84
N ALA A 87 -2.10 28.13 -5.06
CA ALA A 87 -3.38 28.10 -4.37
C ALA A 87 -4.18 26.86 -4.80
N LEU A 88 -4.12 26.49 -6.09
CA LEU A 88 -4.72 25.25 -6.59
C LEU A 88 -4.15 24.01 -5.86
N VAL A 89 -2.82 23.93 -5.68
CA VAL A 89 -2.18 22.82 -4.97
C VAL A 89 -2.61 22.77 -3.50
N LEU A 90 -2.62 23.91 -2.81
CA LEU A 90 -3.02 23.99 -1.40
C LEU A 90 -4.51 23.65 -1.21
N ASP A 91 -5.38 24.12 -2.10
CA ASP A 91 -6.80 23.78 -2.11
C ASP A 91 -7.04 22.28 -2.36
N ALA A 92 -6.19 21.64 -3.18
CA ALA A 92 -6.26 20.19 -3.40
C ALA A 92 -5.81 19.41 -2.16
N ILE A 93 -4.71 19.82 -1.50
CA ILE A 93 -4.21 19.22 -0.26
C ILE A 93 -5.28 19.33 0.84
N ALA A 94 -5.93 20.48 0.98
CA ALA A 94 -6.97 20.71 2.00
C ALA A 94 -8.19 19.78 1.87
N LYS A 95 -8.43 19.18 0.69
CA LYS A 95 -9.51 18.21 0.45
C LYS A 95 -9.12 16.79 0.85
N ALA A 96 -7.84 16.51 1.08
CA ALA A 96 -7.39 15.17 1.47
C ALA A 96 -7.87 14.84 2.90
N PRO A 97 -8.43 13.65 3.14
CA PRO A 97 -8.87 13.26 4.47
C PRO A 97 -7.65 13.01 5.37
N GLY A 98 -7.66 13.56 6.59
CA GLY A 98 -6.63 13.27 7.60
C GLY A 98 -6.63 11.81 8.09
N ARG A 99 -7.75 11.10 7.88
CA ARG A 99 -7.91 9.68 8.17
C ARG A 99 -8.97 9.03 7.29
N PHE A 100 -8.76 7.78 6.94
CA PHE A 100 -9.78 6.92 6.35
C PHE A 100 -9.57 5.44 6.73
N THR A 101 -10.59 4.62 6.50
CA THR A 101 -10.57 3.17 6.77
C THR A 101 -10.65 2.41 5.45
N ILE A 102 -9.79 1.42 5.27
CA ILE A 102 -9.91 0.44 4.18
C ILE A 102 -10.61 -0.79 4.74
N THR A 103 -11.73 -1.17 4.12
CA THR A 103 -12.52 -2.33 4.52
C THR A 103 -12.23 -3.50 3.60
N PRO A 104 -11.58 -4.57 4.08
CA PRO A 104 -11.32 -5.76 3.28
C PRO A 104 -12.51 -6.74 3.32
N ARG A 105 -12.41 -7.84 2.56
CA ARG A 105 -13.45 -8.90 2.51
C ARG A 105 -13.81 -9.46 3.89
N ASN A 106 -12.84 -9.52 4.80
CA ASN A 106 -13.09 -9.85 6.19
C ASN A 106 -13.17 -8.54 7.00
N GLU A 107 -14.36 -8.14 7.42
CA GLU A 107 -14.55 -6.87 8.13
C GLU A 107 -13.77 -6.80 9.45
N ASP A 108 -13.47 -7.95 10.08
CA ASP A 108 -12.63 -8.03 11.29
C ASP A 108 -11.15 -7.63 11.05
N ARG A 109 -10.77 -7.38 9.79
CA ARG A 109 -9.41 -7.00 9.37
C ARG A 109 -9.34 -5.57 8.81
N GLN A 110 -10.30 -4.71 9.16
CA GLN A 110 -10.27 -3.29 8.80
C GLN A 110 -8.94 -2.63 9.18
N ILE A 111 -8.39 -1.80 8.30
CA ILE A 111 -7.17 -1.04 8.54
C ILE A 111 -7.47 0.46 8.49
N ILE A 112 -6.77 1.21 9.34
CA ILE A 112 -6.92 2.66 9.45
C ILE A 112 -5.63 3.31 8.95
N LEU A 113 -5.76 4.28 8.03
CA LEU A 113 -4.66 5.15 7.62
C LEU A 113 -4.90 6.53 8.23
N GLY A 114 -3.88 7.08 8.90
CA GLY A 114 -3.97 8.35 9.65
C GLY A 114 -4.11 8.17 11.17
N ASP A 115 -4.26 9.27 11.89
CA ASP A 115 -4.38 9.32 13.36
C ASP A 115 -3.28 8.54 14.10
N GLY A 116 -2.04 8.58 13.61
CA GLY A 116 -0.90 7.89 14.24
C GLY A 116 -0.91 6.36 14.11
N HIS A 117 -1.85 5.77 13.36
CA HIS A 117 -1.81 4.34 13.04
C HIS A 117 -0.65 4.04 12.09
N PHE A 118 0.04 2.93 12.33
CA PHE A 118 1.02 2.39 11.40
C PHE A 118 0.64 0.98 10.97
N LEU A 119 0.97 0.65 9.73
CA LEU A 119 0.60 -0.61 9.09
C LEU A 119 1.85 -1.21 8.45
N PHE A 120 2.09 -2.48 8.70
CA PHE A 120 3.05 -3.27 7.93
C PHE A 120 2.38 -4.02 6.78
N SER A 121 3.08 -4.09 5.65
CA SER A 121 2.75 -4.91 4.49
C SER A 121 3.95 -5.79 4.13
N CYS A 122 3.72 -6.81 3.31
CA CYS A 122 4.80 -7.47 2.60
C CYS A 122 5.45 -6.53 1.57
N VAL A 123 6.63 -6.94 1.09
CA VAL A 123 7.27 -6.37 -0.10
C VAL A 123 6.30 -6.35 -1.29
N ALA A 124 6.50 -5.43 -2.24
CA ALA A 124 5.71 -5.30 -3.45
C ALA A 124 6.59 -5.18 -4.70
N SER A 125 6.10 -5.73 -5.82
CA SER A 125 6.63 -5.64 -7.18
C SER A 125 8.00 -6.27 -7.42
N THR A 126 8.40 -7.27 -6.64
CA THR A 126 9.70 -7.93 -6.85
C THR A 126 9.65 -8.86 -8.08
N PRO A 127 10.63 -8.82 -9.00
CA PRO A 127 10.64 -9.74 -10.14
C PRO A 127 11.20 -11.13 -9.81
N ASN A 128 11.83 -11.28 -8.64
CA ASN A 128 12.53 -12.50 -8.23
C ASN A 128 12.20 -12.84 -6.78
N VAL A 129 12.19 -14.13 -6.45
CA VAL A 129 12.03 -14.66 -5.10
C VAL A 129 13.24 -15.52 -4.75
N SER A 130 13.46 -15.74 -3.45
CA SER A 130 14.44 -16.71 -2.96
C SER A 130 13.86 -17.49 -1.78
N ASP A 131 14.17 -18.78 -1.71
CA ASP A 131 13.91 -19.64 -0.55
C ASP A 131 15.11 -20.56 -0.28
N LEU A 132 15.01 -21.39 0.76
CA LEU A 132 16.09 -22.28 1.21
C LEU A 132 16.32 -23.46 0.25
N ASP A 133 15.29 -23.91 -0.45
CA ASP A 133 15.36 -25.12 -1.30
C ASP A 133 15.75 -24.78 -2.75
N GLY A 134 15.17 -23.74 -3.32
CA GLY A 134 15.30 -23.36 -4.73
C GLY A 134 16.21 -22.16 -4.98
N GLY A 135 16.71 -21.49 -3.94
CA GLY A 135 17.52 -20.29 -4.07
C GLY A 135 16.81 -19.17 -4.86
N ARG A 136 17.60 -18.22 -5.39
CA ARG A 136 17.06 -17.08 -6.13
C ARG A 136 16.59 -17.47 -7.53
N ARG A 137 15.36 -17.11 -7.87
CA ARG A 137 14.73 -17.40 -9.17
C ARG A 137 13.75 -16.30 -9.58
N VAL A 138 13.36 -16.30 -10.85
CA VAL A 138 12.27 -15.46 -11.36
C VAL A 138 10.96 -15.90 -10.72
N GLY A 139 10.12 -14.93 -10.36
CA GLY A 139 8.82 -15.21 -9.76
C GLY A 139 7.88 -15.96 -10.70
N ASN A 140 7.05 -16.81 -10.10
CA ASN A 140 5.98 -17.53 -10.77
C ASN A 140 4.72 -17.55 -9.89
N ARG A 141 3.61 -18.06 -10.43
CA ARG A 141 2.33 -18.10 -9.73
C ARG A 141 2.37 -18.88 -8.41
N PRO A 142 3.00 -20.08 -8.30
CA PRO A 142 3.20 -20.73 -7.01
C PRO A 142 3.89 -19.85 -5.97
N ASP A 143 4.97 -19.17 -6.35
CA ASP A 143 5.73 -18.29 -5.45
C ASP A 143 4.88 -17.10 -4.98
N TYR A 144 4.16 -16.47 -5.90
CA TYR A 144 3.18 -15.42 -5.59
C TYR A 144 2.14 -15.90 -4.57
N GLN A 145 1.51 -17.06 -4.81
CA GLN A 145 0.51 -17.62 -3.90
C GLN A 145 1.09 -17.96 -2.53
N ASN A 146 2.31 -18.48 -2.47
CA ASN A 146 2.97 -18.80 -1.20
C ASN A 146 3.23 -17.54 -0.38
N LEU A 147 3.71 -16.46 -1.02
CA LEU A 147 3.92 -15.18 -0.34
C LEU A 147 2.60 -14.55 0.13
N LEU A 148 1.52 -14.65 -0.65
CA LEU A 148 0.19 -14.20 -0.18
C LEU A 148 -0.29 -14.98 1.04
N ARG A 149 -0.10 -16.30 1.06
CA ARG A 149 -0.44 -17.14 2.24
C ARG A 149 0.39 -16.74 3.45
N LEU A 150 1.68 -16.42 3.26
CA LEU A 150 2.55 -15.94 4.33
C LEU A 150 2.07 -14.58 4.86
N THR A 151 1.73 -13.63 3.99
CA THR A 151 1.16 -12.34 4.41
C THR A 151 -0.11 -12.55 5.22
N GLN A 152 -1.00 -13.45 4.79
CA GLN A 152 -2.25 -13.75 5.51
C GLN A 152 -2.01 -14.47 6.86
N TYR A 153 -0.94 -15.25 6.96
CA TYR A 153 -0.63 -16.04 8.15
C TYR A 153 -0.11 -15.19 9.31
N PHE A 154 0.65 -14.13 9.03
CA PHE A 154 1.28 -13.31 10.06
C PHE A 154 0.38 -12.17 10.55
N ASN A 155 0.07 -12.14 11.84
CA ASN A 155 -0.76 -11.10 12.44
C ASN A 155 -0.12 -9.71 12.42
N CYS A 156 1.21 -9.62 12.30
CA CYS A 156 1.91 -8.34 12.18
C CYS A 156 1.81 -7.74 10.77
N LEU A 157 1.34 -8.47 9.76
CA LEU A 157 1.15 -7.98 8.39
C LEU A 157 -0.34 -7.67 8.18
N HIS A 158 -0.65 -6.43 7.81
CA HIS A 158 -2.02 -5.92 7.82
C HIS A 158 -2.65 -5.92 6.42
N PHE A 159 -1.84 -5.78 5.37
CA PHE A 159 -2.32 -5.73 3.99
C PHE A 159 -1.25 -6.21 3.00
N ASN A 160 -1.67 -6.42 1.75
CA ASN A 160 -0.76 -6.62 0.61
C ASN A 160 -0.72 -5.31 -0.18
N ALA A 161 0.44 -4.67 -0.27
CA ALA A 161 0.65 -3.42 -1.01
C ALA A 161 0.79 -3.61 -2.54
N GLY A 162 0.53 -4.81 -3.06
CA GLY A 162 0.69 -5.17 -4.48
C GLY A 162 1.08 -6.64 -4.65
N TYR A 163 1.86 -6.94 -5.68
CA TYR A 163 2.36 -8.30 -5.93
C TYR A 163 3.63 -8.57 -5.10
N PRO A 164 3.64 -9.48 -4.11
CA PRO A 164 4.87 -9.75 -3.36
C PRO A 164 6.00 -10.29 -4.23
N VAL A 165 5.66 -11.00 -5.31
CA VAL A 165 6.55 -11.31 -6.42
C VAL A 165 5.74 -11.35 -7.72
N GLU A 166 6.33 -10.96 -8.83
CA GLU A 166 5.70 -10.99 -10.16
C GLU A 166 5.55 -12.44 -10.65
N PRO A 167 4.33 -12.92 -10.97
CA PRO A 167 4.15 -14.26 -11.54
C PRO A 167 4.42 -14.25 -13.05
N VAL A 168 5.69 -14.28 -13.44
CA VAL A 168 6.15 -14.08 -14.83
C VAL A 168 5.72 -15.22 -15.76
N ASP A 169 5.34 -16.38 -15.21
CA ASP A 169 4.73 -17.50 -15.93
C ASP A 169 3.32 -17.19 -16.48
N ILE A 170 2.70 -16.08 -16.07
CA ILE A 170 1.43 -15.60 -16.60
C ILE A 170 1.68 -14.44 -17.57
N HIS A 171 1.03 -14.48 -18.73
CA HIS A 171 1.12 -13.42 -19.73
C HIS A 171 0.68 -12.07 -19.16
N ALA A 172 1.46 -11.01 -19.42
CA ALA A 172 1.27 -9.69 -18.80
C ALA A 172 -0.14 -9.10 -19.00
N SER A 173 -0.80 -9.39 -20.12
CA SER A 173 -2.15 -8.89 -20.42
C SER A 173 -3.25 -9.45 -19.51
N ILE A 174 -3.01 -10.56 -18.81
CA ILE A 174 -4.01 -11.22 -17.95
C ILE A 174 -3.51 -11.44 -16.51
N ARG A 175 -2.27 -11.06 -16.21
CA ARG A 175 -1.62 -11.35 -14.93
C ARG A 175 -2.21 -10.63 -13.73
N HIS A 176 -2.98 -9.58 -13.96
CA HIS A 176 -3.68 -8.81 -12.94
C HIS A 176 -5.01 -9.45 -12.49
N LEU A 177 -5.48 -10.50 -13.17
CA LEU A 177 -6.71 -11.24 -12.87
C LEU A 177 -6.47 -12.34 -11.83
#